data_AF-M5U386-F1
#
_entry.id   AF-M5U386-F1
#
_cell.length_a   1.000
_cell.length_b   1.000
_cell.length_c   1.000
_cell.angle_alpha   90.00
_cell.angle_beta   90.00
_cell.angle_gamma   90.00
#
_symmetry.space_group_name_H-M   'P 1'
#
loop_
_entity.id
_entity.type
_entity.pdbx_description
1 polymer ?
#
loop_
_entity_poly.entity_id
_entity_poly.type
_entity_poly.pdbx_seq_one_letter_code
_entity_poly.pdbx_strand_id
1 'polypeptide(L)'
;MKVVQLDRLRAIFSVPLSRINTLVKGQQVQVYVSGKQTPVDATIEIISPVADAESGSVRVTLRIENPKGDLLSGVICRWDLGGSFRD
;
A
#
# COMPACT_ATOMS: atom_id res chain seq x y z
N MET A 1 19.78 9.12 18.83
CA MET A 1 19.80 9.21 17.35
C MET A 1 19.07 7.99 16.80
N LYS A 2 17.90 8.17 16.17
CA LYS A 2 17.13 7.06 15.58
C LYS A 2 17.46 7.01 14.09
N VAL A 3 18.26 6.03 13.69
CA VAL A 3 18.54 5.78 12.27
C VAL A 3 17.31 5.10 11.68
N VAL A 4 16.68 5.74 10.71
CA VAL A 4 15.56 5.18 9.95
C VAL A 4 16.07 4.81 8.56
N GLN A 5 15.89 3.56 8.16
CA GLN A 5 16.20 3.13 6.79
C GLN A 5 15.06 3.59 5.89
N LEU A 6 15.35 4.55 5.02
CA LEU A 6 14.42 5.10 4.04
C LEU A 6 14.53 4.40 2.68
N ASP A 7 15.44 3.42 2.56
CA ASP A 7 15.69 2.63 1.35
C ASP A 7 14.47 1.81 0.92
N ARG A 8 13.64 1.42 1.91
CA ARG A 8 12.40 0.66 1.72
C ARG A 8 11.28 1.30 2.52
N LEU A 9 10.27 1.78 1.82
CA LEU A 9 9.08 2.35 2.45
C LEU A 9 7.99 1.30 2.55
N ARG A 10 7.20 1.41 3.62
CA ARG A 10 6.00 0.61 3.83
C ARG A 10 4.78 1.49 3.72
N ALA A 11 3.88 1.13 2.82
CA ALA A 11 2.59 1.78 2.69
C ALA A 11 1.52 0.83 3.24
N ILE A 12 0.68 1.34 4.14
CA ILE A 12 -0.36 0.56 4.80
C ILE A 12 -1.70 1.02 4.25
N PHE A 13 -2.47 0.09 3.70
CA PHE A 13 -3.79 0.35 3.15
C PHE A 13 -4.83 -0.47 3.90
N SER A 14 -5.99 0.12 4.13
CA SER A 14 -7.20 -0.59 4.54
C SER A 14 -7.96 -0.98 3.30
N VAL A 15 -7.99 -2.27 3.00
CA VAL A 15 -8.65 -2.83 1.81
C VAL A 15 -9.93 -3.52 2.23
N PRO A 16 -11.08 -3.24 1.62
CA PRO A 16 -12.33 -3.93 1.95
C PRO A 16 -12.23 -5.44 1.68
N LEU A 17 -12.86 -6.25 2.54
CA LEU A 17 -12.87 -7.71 2.41
C LEU A 17 -13.34 -8.20 1.04
N SER A 18 -14.29 -7.51 0.42
CA SER A 18 -14.80 -7.84 -0.92
C SER A 18 -13.73 -7.82 -2.02
N ARG A 19 -12.61 -7.12 -1.81
CA ARG A 19 -11.49 -7.04 -2.77
C ARG A 19 -10.24 -7.77 -2.32
N ILE A 20 -10.22 -8.36 -1.12
CA ILE A 20 -9.05 -9.09 -0.64
C ILE A 20 -8.78 -10.35 -1.47
N ASN A 21 -9.82 -10.99 -2.00
CA ASN A 21 -9.71 -12.23 -2.77
C ASN A 21 -8.92 -12.06 -4.07
N THR A 22 -8.81 -10.84 -4.61
CA THR A 22 -8.02 -10.55 -5.81
C THR A 22 -6.57 -10.21 -5.49
N LEU A 23 -6.19 -10.13 -4.22
CA LEU A 23 -4.88 -9.73 -3.75
C LEU A 23 -4.09 -10.92 -3.23
N VAL A 24 -2.85 -11.05 -3.69
CA VAL A 24 -1.97 -12.15 -3.30
C VAL A 24 -0.66 -11.60 -2.76
N LYS A 25 -0.15 -12.19 -1.67
CA LYS A 25 1.18 -11.86 -1.15
C LYS A 25 2.23 -12.08 -2.25
N GLY A 26 3.11 -11.09 -2.45
CA GLY A 26 4.12 -11.08 -3.50
C GLY A 26 3.66 -10.46 -4.82
N GLN A 27 2.38 -10.12 -4.96
CA GLN A 27 1.87 -9.44 -6.15
C GLN A 27 2.48 -8.04 -6.28
N GLN A 28 2.88 -7.68 -7.50
CA GLN A 28 3.29 -6.32 -7.85
C GLN A 28 2.05 -5.50 -8.20
N VAL A 29 1.96 -4.32 -7.61
CA VAL A 29 0.86 -3.37 -7.76
C VAL A 29 1.44 -1.97 -7.94
N GLN A 30 0.66 -1.08 -8.54
CA GLN A 30 1.05 0.31 -8.74
C GLN A 30 0.30 1.21 -7.77
N VAL A 31 1.04 2.08 -7.11
CA VAL A 31 0.49 3.07 -6.17
C VAL A 31 0.94 4.47 -6.53
N TYR A 32 0.05 5.43 -6.36
CA TYR A 32 0.33 6.84 -6.58
C TYR A 32 0.78 7.45 -5.27
N VAL A 33 2.01 7.95 -5.22
CA VAL A 33 2.56 8.62 -4.04
C VAL A 33 2.43 10.13 -4.24
N SER A 34 1.90 10.83 -3.24
CA SER A 34 1.80 12.29 -3.31
C SER A 34 3.18 12.92 -3.45
N GLY A 35 3.37 13.73 -4.49
CA GLY A 35 4.68 14.29 -4.88
C GLY A 35 5.35 13.60 -6.07
N LYS A 36 4.83 12.45 -6.55
CA LYS A 36 5.24 11.84 -7.82
C LYS A 36 4.11 11.94 -8.84
N GLN A 37 4.46 12.30 -10.07
CA GLN A 37 3.52 12.29 -11.19
C GLN A 37 3.25 10.88 -11.73
N THR A 38 4.21 9.96 -11.57
CA THR A 38 4.08 8.58 -12.02
C THR A 38 3.75 7.66 -10.85
N PRO A 39 2.93 6.62 -11.08
CA PRO A 39 2.79 5.56 -10.08
C PRO A 39 4.15 4.91 -9.82
N VAL A 40 4.32 4.40 -8.62
CA VAL A 40 5.50 3.62 -8.22
C VAL A 40 5.09 2.17 -8.04
N ASP A 41 5.99 1.28 -8.44
CA ASP A 41 5.79 -0.14 -8.23
C ASP A 41 5.94 -0.48 -6.74
N ALA A 42 4.97 -1.23 -6.24
CA ALA A 42 4.92 -1.70 -4.88
C ALA A 42 4.64 -3.20 -4.87
N THR A 43 5.14 -3.92 -3.87
CA THR A 43 4.90 -5.35 -3.70
C THR A 43 4.07 -5.60 -2.47
N ILE A 44 3.03 -6.42 -2.57
CA ILE A 44 2.25 -6.85 -1.41
C ILE A 44 3.13 -7.71 -0.50
N GLU A 45 3.52 -7.18 0.65
CA GLU A 45 4.40 -7.88 1.59
C GLU A 45 3.60 -8.66 2.62
N ILE A 46 2.55 -8.04 3.17
CA ILE A 46 1.72 -8.61 4.23
C ILE A 46 0.27 -8.31 3.93
N ILE A 47 -0.55 -9.36 3.99
CA ILE A 47 -2.01 -9.24 4.07
C ILE A 47 -2.37 -9.70 5.47
N SER A 48 -2.98 -8.82 6.27
CA SER A 48 -3.41 -9.18 7.62
C SER A 48 -4.44 -10.31 7.54
N PRO A 49 -4.25 -11.44 8.24
CA PRO A 49 -5.27 -12.50 8.30
C PRO A 49 -6.46 -12.07 9.17
N VAL A 50 -6.29 -11.01 9.95
CA VAL A 50 -7.34 -10.43 10.80
C VAL A 50 -7.98 -9.27 10.06
N ALA A 51 -9.26 -9.42 9.75
CA ALA A 51 -10.11 -8.34 9.27
C ALA A 51 -10.58 -7.50 10.45
N ASP A 52 -10.59 -6.18 10.25
CA ASP A 52 -11.24 -5.24 11.15
C ASP A 52 -12.76 -5.38 10.98
N ALA A 53 -13.41 -5.98 11.97
CA ALA A 53 -14.85 -6.29 11.92
C ALA A 53 -15.72 -5.03 12.00
N GLU A 54 -15.21 -3.94 12.57
CA GLU A 54 -15.90 -2.65 12.66
C GLU A 54 -15.98 -1.96 11.30
N SER A 55 -14.89 -2.01 10.52
CA SER A 55 -14.78 -1.36 9.21
C SER A 55 -14.94 -2.29 8.01
N GLY A 56 -15.09 -3.60 8.22
CA GLY A 56 -15.17 -4.61 7.15
C GLY A 56 -13.93 -4.65 6.24
N SER A 57 -12.76 -4.28 6.78
CA SER A 57 -11.54 -4.05 6.00
C SER A 57 -10.34 -4.82 6.55
N VAL A 58 -9.43 -5.21 5.67
CA VAL A 58 -8.18 -5.89 5.97
C VAL A 58 -7.02 -4.94 5.78
N ARG A 59 -6.08 -4.97 6.71
CA ARG A 59 -4.84 -4.20 6.59
C ARG A 59 -3.89 -4.90 5.63
N VAL A 60 -3.51 -4.21 4.56
CA VAL A 60 -2.55 -4.67 3.57
C VAL A 60 -1.32 -3.78 3.62
N THR A 61 -0.15 -4.38 3.79
CA THR A 61 1.14 -3.68 3.78
C THR A 61 1.83 -3.91 2.46
N LEU A 62 2.12 -2.83 1.76
CA LEU A 62 2.89 -2.81 0.53
C LEU A 62 4.31 -2.33 0.83
N ARG A 63 5.29 -2.96 0.19
CA ARG A 63 6.68 -2.51 0.18
C ARG A 63 6.95 -1.74 -1.10
N ILE A 64 7.47 -0.53 -0.95
CA ILE A 64 7.88 0.35 -2.05
C ILE A 64 9.41 0.49 -1.95
N GLU A 65 10.11 0.17 -3.03
CA GLU A 65 11.55 0.42 -3.12
C GLU A 65 11.78 1.93 -3.29
N ASN A 66 12.59 2.52 -2.41
CA ASN A 66 12.96 3.93 -2.47
C ASN A 66 14.50 4.09 -2.48
N PRO A 67 15.21 3.46 -3.43
CA PRO A 67 16.67 3.41 -3.43
C PRO A 67 17.33 4.79 -3.62
N LYS A 68 16.57 5.76 -4.15
CA LYS A 68 17.05 7.14 -4.37
C LYS A 68 16.70 8.10 -3.23
N GLY A 69 15.90 7.68 -2.25
CA GLY A 69 15.43 8.55 -1.18
C GLY A 69 14.45 9.64 -1.63
N ASP A 70 13.95 9.60 -2.87
CA ASP A 70 13.05 10.61 -3.44
C ASP A 70 11.66 10.61 -2.78
N LEU A 71 11.28 9.51 -2.14
CA LEU A 71 10.00 9.37 -1.47
C LEU A 71 10.13 9.70 0.02
N LEU A 72 9.30 10.64 0.48
CA LEU A 72 9.19 10.99 1.89
C LEU A 72 8.31 9.97 2.63
N SER A 73 8.78 9.46 3.77
CA SER A 73 7.94 8.65 4.65
C SER A 73 6.87 9.52 5.30
N GLY A 74 5.62 9.04 5.35
CA GLY A 74 4.49 9.77 5.96
C GLY A 74 3.65 10.57 4.97
N VAL A 75 3.97 10.54 3.68
CA VAL A 75 3.11 11.11 2.64
C VAL A 75 1.92 10.22 2.34
N ILE A 76 0.84 10.84 1.86
CA ILE A 76 -0.36 10.13 1.44
C ILE A 76 -0.03 9.35 0.16
N CYS A 77 -0.41 8.08 0.16
CA CYS A 77 -0.34 7.21 -1.00
C CYS A 77 -1.77 6.79 -1.37
N ARG A 78 -2.06 6.71 -2.66
CA ARG A 78 -3.32 6.20 -3.20
C ARG A 78 -3.05 4.94 -3.98
N TRP A 79 -3.76 3.88 -3.63
CA TRP A 79 -3.78 2.65 -4.41
C TRP A 79 -5.08 2.60 -5.19
N ASP A 80 -4.99 2.58 -6.52
CA ASP A 80 -6.14 2.34 -7.37
C ASP A 80 -6.46 0.85 -7.38
N LEU A 81 -7.42 0.47 -6.54
CA LEU A 81 -7.93 -0.90 -6.43
C LEU A 81 -9.07 -1.13 -7.45
N GLY A 82 -8.93 -0.64 -8.69
CA GLY A 82 -9.84 -0.96 -9.82
C GLY A 82 -11.32 -0.93 -9.45
N GLY A 83 -11.72 0.06 -8.67
CA GLY A 83 -12.99 0.09 -7.98
C GLY A 83 -13.81 1.28 -8.43
N SER A 84 -14.65 1.07 -9.44
CA SER A 84 -15.81 1.92 -9.64
C SER A 84 -16.61 1.93 -8.33
N PHE A 85 -16.50 3.02 -7.57
CA PHE A 85 -17.43 3.34 -6.51
C PHE A 85 -18.79 3.51 -7.20
N ARG A 86 -19.63 2.49 -7.09
CA ARG A 86 -21.04 2.52 -7.43
C ARG A 86 -21.77 2.13 -6.16
N ASP A 87 -22.09 3.13 -5.36
CA ASP A 87 -23.46 3.42 -4.91
C ASP A 87 -23.47 4.83 -4.28
#